data_AF-A0A1V5DQH3-F1
#
_entry.id   AF-A0A1V5DQH3-F1
#
_cell.length_a   1.000
_cell.length_b   1.000
_cell.length_c   1.000
_cell.angle_alpha   90.00
_cell.angle_beta   90.00
_cell.angle_gamma   90.00
#
_symmetry.space_group_name_H-M   'P 1'
#
loop_
_entity.id
_entity.type
_entity.pdbx_description
1 polymer ?
#
loop_
_entity_poly.entity_id
_entity_poly.type
_entity_poly.pdbx_seq_one_letter_code
_entity_poly.pdbx_strand_id
1 'polypeptide(L)'
;MSIVFIARNKEIGNSYRHILPDNQENVLVIESSLNQAIPDVQRLEEQGAEVFVARGGSAMFLRQAGIKSPIVEIHLTSSDIVQALEEAKSICHFEDPFIAVVAYENMIKNLFDFLPFLNVRLSFHTFNSEEEAPSVIRTAIAQGAQIILGGAITVKIAGEFGFPAVLMRSGESAIRTAYEEAQRIVYARRLEATRSSELKAMLEYAHEGIIAVNSKDWITVFNPAAETVTGVQASEALGRPAQEKVPFLHFEEILKSGIEDIGQITDCGQSKVMMNRIPVRVQGQIVGAIATFQNITRIQSMEARIRKEIYSQGHVAKFSFQDILGRSPALQETIETAKSYAEVDSTVLIHGETGAGKELFAQGIHRHSIRRSGQPFVAINCAALPETLLESELFGYVEGAFTGARRQGKPGLFELAHHGTIFLDEVSEIPLSLQGRLLRVLQEREVVRLGHDRVIPVDVRVLCATNRQMEKLVEEGKFRNDLYWRLNVLSLNVPPLRERQGDIRFLIESFLQGLTQEVAGFSNFTKEALDFLTIYPWPGNVRELKNFCERLTVGSREKIWDESFVRRLLDQAGTLPVAPKFSRDERIKNALAKSGGKIDQAAKILGVHRSTLWRRLKRTDKEQKVP
;
A
#
# COMPACT_ATOMS: atom_id res chain seq x y z
N MET A 1 41.75 -0.51 15.83
CA MET A 1 42.83 -1.47 15.55
C MET A 1 42.22 -2.85 15.57
N SER A 2 42.34 -3.67 14.53
CA SER A 2 41.63 -4.96 14.46
C SER A 2 42.52 -6.17 14.75
N ILE A 3 43.82 -6.09 14.47
CA ILE A 3 44.78 -7.20 14.69
C ILE A 3 45.92 -6.72 15.58
N VAL A 4 46.23 -7.48 16.64
CA VAL A 4 47.30 -7.15 17.58
C VAL A 4 48.34 -8.27 17.63
N PHE A 5 49.58 -7.97 17.21
CA PHE A 5 50.73 -8.86 17.35
C PHE A 5 51.40 -8.64 18.71
N ILE A 6 51.66 -9.74 19.41
CA ILE A 6 52.26 -9.74 20.74
C ILE A 6 53.68 -10.27 20.62
N ALA A 7 54.64 -9.37 20.78
CA ALA A 7 56.07 -9.68 20.81
C ALA A 7 56.58 -9.77 22.25
N ARG A 8 57.44 -10.75 22.54
CA ARG A 8 58.03 -10.91 23.89
C ARG A 8 59.12 -9.88 24.20
N ASN A 9 59.74 -9.30 23.17
CA ASN A 9 60.84 -8.34 23.31
C ASN A 9 60.91 -7.42 22.08
N LYS A 10 61.76 -6.40 22.16
CA LYS A 10 62.00 -5.41 21.09
C LYS A 10 62.47 -6.05 19.78
N GLU A 11 63.33 -7.06 19.84
CA GLU A 11 63.88 -7.71 18.65
C GLU A 11 62.78 -8.39 17.82
N ILE A 12 61.92 -9.18 18.49
CA ILE A 12 60.76 -9.82 17.87
C ILE A 12 59.75 -8.76 17.40
N GLY A 13 59.52 -7.73 18.21
CA GLY A 13 58.61 -6.64 17.85
C GLY A 13 59.05 -5.90 16.59
N ASN A 14 60.35 -5.61 16.45
CA ASN A 14 60.91 -4.99 15.26
C ASN A 14 60.84 -5.91 14.04
N SER A 15 61.05 -7.21 14.22
CA SER A 15 60.86 -8.20 13.15
C SER A 15 59.42 -8.19 12.64
N TYR A 16 58.43 -8.18 13.53
CA TYR A 16 57.01 -8.08 13.14
C TYR A 16 56.74 -6.76 12.41
N ARG A 17 57.19 -5.61 12.94
CA ARG A 17 56.99 -4.31 12.30
C ARG A 17 57.63 -4.20 10.92
N HIS A 18 58.77 -4.86 10.70
CA HIS A 18 59.46 -4.84 9.41
C HIS A 18 58.77 -5.70 8.35
N ILE A 19 58.19 -6.83 8.77
CA ILE A 19 57.54 -7.79 7.86
C ILE A 19 56.09 -7.41 7.56
N LEU A 20 55.40 -6.86 8.57
CA LEU A 20 54.03 -6.40 8.41
C LEU A 20 54.02 -5.09 7.61
N PRO A 21 53.06 -4.91 6.68
CA PRO A 21 53.04 -3.74 5.82
C PRO A 21 52.85 -2.45 6.63
N ASP A 22 53.71 -1.45 6.40
CA ASP A 22 53.75 -0.15 7.10
C ASP A 22 52.45 0.68 7.01
N ASN A 23 51.52 0.31 6.11
CA ASN A 23 50.45 1.19 5.63
C ASN A 23 49.02 0.68 5.91
N GLN A 24 48.82 -0.14 6.96
CA GLN A 24 47.48 -0.52 7.40
C GLN A 24 47.18 -0.02 8.81
N GLU A 25 46.22 0.92 8.94
CA GLU A 25 45.70 1.53 10.18
C GLU A 25 45.12 0.53 11.21
N ASN A 26 45.22 -0.78 10.94
CA ASN A 26 44.48 -1.84 11.61
C ASN A 26 45.35 -2.88 12.31
N VAL A 27 46.68 -2.77 12.23
CA VAL A 27 47.63 -3.71 12.86
C VAL A 27 48.46 -3.01 13.92
N LEU A 28 48.48 -3.55 15.13
CA LEU A 28 49.31 -3.06 16.24
C LEU A 28 50.32 -4.12 16.66
N VAL A 29 51.58 -3.73 16.82
CA VAL A 29 52.61 -4.60 17.41
C VAL A 29 52.93 -4.09 18.82
N ILE A 30 52.57 -4.88 19.84
CA ILE A 30 52.91 -4.58 21.23
C ILE A 30 54.08 -5.45 21.71
N GLU A 31 54.84 -4.90 22.64
CA GLU A 31 55.88 -5.63 23.37
C GLU A 31 55.36 -5.90 24.76
N SER A 32 55.11 -7.17 25.08
CA SER A 32 54.58 -7.57 26.39
C SER A 32 55.23 -8.84 26.89
N SER A 33 55.59 -8.83 28.17
CA SER A 33 56.10 -10.01 28.87
C SER A 33 54.97 -11.00 29.15
N LEU A 34 55.29 -12.27 29.41
CA LEU A 34 54.27 -13.29 29.67
C LEU A 34 53.31 -12.92 30.83
N ASN A 35 53.83 -12.29 31.88
CA ASN A 35 53.05 -11.85 33.04
C ASN A 35 52.16 -10.63 32.77
N GLN A 36 52.50 -9.81 31.77
CA GLN A 36 51.75 -8.59 31.39
C GLN A 36 50.85 -8.80 30.16
N ALA A 37 51.04 -9.91 29.43
CA ALA A 37 50.33 -10.18 28.19
C ALA A 37 48.82 -10.30 28.39
N ILE A 38 48.35 -10.91 29.49
CA ILE A 38 46.91 -11.06 29.75
C ILE A 38 46.24 -9.71 30.04
N PRO A 39 46.72 -8.88 31.01
CA PRO A 39 46.19 -7.53 31.22
C PRO A 39 46.22 -6.65 29.97
N ASP A 40 47.29 -6.72 29.18
CA ASP A 40 47.41 -5.95 27.95
C ASP A 40 46.37 -6.37 26.90
N VAL A 41 46.18 -7.68 26.72
CA VAL A 41 45.20 -8.23 25.77
C VAL A 41 43.78 -7.89 26.18
N GLN A 42 43.42 -8.03 27.45
CA GLN A 42 42.08 -7.68 27.96
C GLN A 42 41.77 -6.20 27.74
N ARG A 43 42.72 -5.31 28.06
CA ARG A 43 42.59 -3.87 27.83
C ARG A 43 42.41 -3.53 26.35
N LEU A 44 43.18 -4.18 25.46
CA LEU A 44 43.08 -3.94 24.02
C LEU A 44 41.80 -4.53 23.41
N GLU A 45 41.30 -5.64 23.96
CA GLU A 45 40.00 -6.21 23.59
C GLU A 45 38.86 -5.25 23.89
N GLU A 46 38.87 -4.60 25.07
CA GLU A 46 37.90 -3.55 25.41
C GLU A 46 38.00 -2.31 24.50
N GLN A 47 39.20 -2.03 23.98
CA GLN A 47 39.45 -0.96 23.00
C GLN A 47 39.10 -1.35 21.56
N GLY A 48 38.56 -2.55 21.34
CA GLY A 48 38.07 -2.99 20.04
C GLY A 48 39.07 -3.80 19.20
N ALA A 49 40.12 -4.37 19.79
CA ALA A 49 40.94 -5.38 19.13
C ALA A 49 40.11 -6.64 18.84
N GLU A 50 40.12 -7.09 17.58
CA GLU A 50 39.25 -8.18 17.11
C GLU A 50 39.95 -9.54 17.11
N VAL A 51 41.28 -9.57 16.89
CA VAL A 51 42.12 -10.77 16.82
C VAL A 51 43.51 -10.49 17.40
N PHE A 52 44.04 -11.46 18.14
CA PHE A 52 45.40 -11.42 18.69
C PHE A 52 46.29 -12.45 18.00
N VAL A 53 47.55 -12.07 17.75
CA VAL A 53 48.56 -12.93 17.12
C VAL A 53 49.74 -13.07 18.07
N ALA A 54 50.07 -14.31 18.44
CA ALA A 54 51.15 -14.59 19.39
C ALA A 54 51.94 -15.84 18.97
N ARG A 55 53.10 -16.05 19.58
CA ARG A 55 53.99 -17.17 19.25
C ARG A 55 54.18 -18.12 20.43
N GLY A 56 54.12 -19.43 20.15
CA GLY A 56 54.52 -20.49 21.09
C GLY A 56 53.89 -20.33 22.47
N GLY A 57 54.72 -20.28 23.52
CA GLY A 57 54.26 -20.16 24.90
C GLY A 57 53.35 -18.96 25.18
N SER A 58 53.50 -17.84 24.46
CA SER A 58 52.59 -16.69 24.61
C SER A 58 51.19 -16.98 24.07
N ALA A 59 51.07 -17.68 22.94
CA ALA A 59 49.76 -18.07 22.38
C ALA A 59 49.06 -19.10 23.28
N MET A 60 49.81 -20.07 23.80
CA MET A 60 49.31 -21.06 24.76
C MET A 60 48.76 -20.40 26.03
N PHE A 61 49.52 -19.48 26.64
CA PHE A 61 49.10 -18.79 27.87
C PHE A 61 47.81 -17.98 27.67
N LEU A 62 47.69 -17.26 26.55
CA LEU A 62 46.50 -16.47 26.26
C LEU A 62 45.26 -17.35 26.04
N ARG A 63 45.41 -18.53 25.42
CA ARG A 63 44.29 -19.48 25.26
C ARG A 63 43.82 -20.03 26.60
N GLN A 64 44.73 -20.33 27.51
CA GLN A 64 44.40 -20.81 28.86
C GLN A 64 43.75 -19.75 29.74
N ALA A 65 44.03 -18.47 29.49
CA ALA A 65 43.47 -17.34 30.23
C ALA A 65 41.99 -17.03 29.90
N GLY A 66 41.38 -17.71 28.92
CA GLY A 66 39.96 -17.53 28.58
C GLY A 66 39.65 -16.21 27.87
N ILE A 67 40.59 -15.69 27.08
CA ILE A 67 40.36 -14.51 26.23
C ILE A 67 39.20 -14.76 25.25
N LYS A 68 38.30 -13.78 25.10
CA LYS A 68 37.08 -13.94 24.28
C LYS A 68 37.39 -13.87 22.79
N SER A 69 38.36 -13.05 22.41
CA SER A 69 38.79 -12.87 21.03
C SER A 69 39.70 -14.00 20.54
N PRO A 70 39.63 -14.36 19.24
CA PRO A 70 40.48 -15.40 18.66
C PRO A 70 41.98 -15.10 18.80
N ILE A 71 42.76 -16.16 19.07
CA ILE A 71 44.22 -16.13 19.16
C ILE A 71 44.82 -16.96 18.02
N VAL A 72 45.42 -16.25 17.06
CA VAL A 72 46.19 -16.85 15.96
C VAL A 72 47.61 -17.10 16.45
N GLU A 73 48.09 -18.31 16.22
CA GLU A 73 49.43 -18.72 16.62
C GLU A 73 50.40 -18.66 15.44
N ILE A 74 51.54 -18.01 15.63
CA ILE A 74 52.65 -18.03 14.67
C ILE A 74 53.37 -19.37 14.81
N HIS A 75 53.09 -20.27 13.89
CA HIS A 75 53.77 -21.56 13.77
C HIS A 75 55.09 -21.39 13.03
N LEU A 76 56.14 -22.08 13.51
CA LEU A 76 57.42 -22.11 12.81
C LEU A 76 57.28 -22.91 11.52
N THR A 77 57.91 -22.42 10.45
CA THR A 77 58.03 -23.12 9.18
C THR A 77 59.27 -24.01 9.17
N SER A 78 59.34 -24.96 8.24
CA SER A 78 60.53 -25.80 8.03
C SER A 78 61.77 -24.96 7.71
N SER A 79 61.64 -23.88 6.93
CA SER A 79 62.75 -22.96 6.64
C SER A 79 63.28 -22.27 7.89
N ASP A 80 62.41 -21.89 8.83
CA ASP A 80 62.81 -21.23 10.08
C ASP A 80 63.71 -22.15 10.93
N ILE A 81 63.37 -23.43 10.96
CA ILE A 81 64.13 -24.45 11.69
C ILE A 81 65.45 -24.75 10.99
N VAL A 82 65.45 -24.88 9.66
CA VAL A 82 66.68 -25.10 8.89
C VAL A 82 67.67 -23.95 9.09
N GLN A 83 67.20 -22.71 9.04
CA GLN A 83 68.04 -21.52 9.27
C GLN A 83 68.62 -21.51 10.70
N ALA A 84 67.79 -21.84 11.70
CA ALA A 84 68.22 -21.97 13.08
C ALA A 84 69.26 -23.09 13.30
N LEU A 85 69.12 -24.23 12.60
CA LEU A 85 70.07 -25.33 12.66
C LEU A 85 71.40 -24.96 11.97
N GLU A 86 71.36 -24.22 10.85
CA GLU A 86 72.54 -23.71 10.17
C GLU A 86 73.32 -22.71 11.05
N GLU A 87 72.60 -21.80 11.72
CA GLU A 87 73.19 -20.88 12.71
C GLU A 87 73.85 -21.66 13.85
N ALA A 88 73.17 -22.67 14.40
CA ALA A 88 73.72 -23.51 15.46
C ALA A 88 74.99 -24.26 15.03
N LYS A 89 75.02 -24.79 13.80
CA LYS A 89 76.23 -25.41 13.22
C LYS A 89 77.38 -24.41 13.10
N SER A 90 77.09 -23.17 12.67
CA SER A 90 78.12 -22.14 12.51
C SER A 90 78.83 -21.78 13.82
N ILE A 91 78.10 -21.81 14.94
CA ILE A 91 78.59 -21.46 16.28
C ILE A 91 79.47 -22.58 16.89
N CYS A 92 79.12 -23.83 16.62
CA CYS A 92 79.74 -24.98 17.25
C CYS A 92 81.04 -25.46 16.59
N HIS A 93 81.32 -25.05 15.35
CA HIS A 93 82.50 -25.46 14.56
C HIS A 93 82.72 -26.98 14.44
N PHE A 94 81.72 -27.81 14.75
CA PHE A 94 81.74 -29.28 14.58
C PHE A 94 81.07 -29.66 13.25
N GLU A 95 81.57 -30.70 12.57
CA GLU A 95 80.95 -31.23 11.34
C GLU A 95 79.54 -31.81 11.57
N ASP A 96 79.29 -32.39 12.75
CA ASP A 96 78.00 -32.97 13.17
C ASP A 96 77.72 -32.71 14.67
N PRO A 97 77.29 -31.49 15.05
CA PRO A 97 77.04 -31.15 16.44
C PRO A 97 75.77 -31.85 16.96
N PHE A 98 75.78 -32.28 18.22
CA PHE A 98 74.59 -32.76 18.91
C PHE A 98 73.76 -31.57 19.43
N ILE A 99 72.63 -31.30 18.78
CA ILE A 99 71.76 -30.15 19.06
C ILE A 99 70.53 -30.61 19.84
N ALA A 100 70.29 -30.00 21.00
CA ALA A 100 69.06 -30.23 21.77
C ALA A 100 68.02 -29.15 21.46
N VAL A 101 66.86 -29.54 20.93
CA VAL A 101 65.71 -28.65 20.72
C VAL A 101 64.86 -28.63 21.98
N VAL A 102 64.81 -27.48 22.65
CA VAL A 102 64.11 -27.28 23.93
C VAL A 102 63.07 -26.17 23.79
N ALA A 103 61.78 -26.51 23.72
CA ALA A 103 60.68 -25.54 23.57
C ALA A 103 59.34 -26.05 24.13
N TYR A 104 58.30 -25.23 24.06
CA TYR A 104 56.94 -25.63 24.41
C TYR A 104 56.41 -26.73 23.46
N GLU A 105 55.55 -27.61 23.98
CA GLU A 105 55.03 -28.76 23.21
C GLU A 105 54.36 -28.35 21.88
N ASN A 106 53.56 -27.28 21.89
CA ASN A 106 52.89 -26.73 20.70
C ASN A 106 53.85 -26.25 19.61
N MET A 107 55.11 -25.95 19.94
CA MET A 107 56.11 -25.49 18.96
C MET A 107 56.80 -26.64 18.20
N ILE A 108 56.88 -27.82 18.79
CA ILE A 108 57.72 -28.93 18.29
C ILE A 108 56.87 -30.08 17.71
N LYS A 109 55.58 -30.17 18.05
CA LYS A 109 54.70 -31.28 17.66
C LYS A 109 54.69 -31.60 16.16
N ASN A 110 54.74 -30.58 15.30
CA ASN A 110 54.72 -30.75 13.83
C ASN A 110 56.12 -30.91 13.21
N LEU A 111 57.18 -30.84 14.03
CA LEU A 111 58.57 -30.91 13.56
C LEU A 111 59.13 -32.32 13.55
N PHE A 112 58.51 -33.26 14.28
CA PHE A 112 58.98 -34.65 14.38
C PHE A 112 59.02 -35.38 13.02
N ASP A 113 58.14 -35.04 12.09
CA ASP A 113 57.97 -35.76 10.82
C ASP A 113 59.05 -35.43 9.77
N PHE A 114 59.74 -34.30 9.90
CA PHE A 114 60.72 -33.81 8.91
C PHE A 114 62.18 -34.20 9.23
N LEU A 115 62.42 -34.71 10.44
CA LEU A 115 63.76 -34.92 11.01
C LEU A 115 64.61 -36.01 10.36
N PRO A 116 64.06 -37.14 9.86
CA PRO A 116 64.88 -38.20 9.26
C PRO A 116 65.70 -37.73 8.04
N PHE A 117 65.34 -36.59 7.46
CA PHE A 117 65.99 -36.03 6.28
C PHE A 117 67.14 -35.06 6.61
N LEU A 118 67.31 -34.72 7.90
CA LEU A 118 68.37 -33.83 8.36
C LEU A 118 69.52 -34.67 8.90
N ASN A 119 70.68 -34.63 8.24
CA ASN A 119 71.90 -35.31 8.67
C ASN A 119 72.54 -34.55 9.85
N VAL A 120 71.84 -34.53 10.99
CA VAL A 120 72.18 -33.82 12.24
C VAL A 120 71.72 -34.64 13.44
N ARG A 121 72.56 -34.78 14.47
CA ARG A 121 72.15 -35.39 15.73
C ARG A 121 71.26 -34.45 16.52
N LEU A 122 69.98 -34.81 16.70
CA LEU A 122 68.97 -34.01 17.40
C LEU A 122 68.38 -34.75 18.60
N SER A 123 68.16 -34.05 19.72
CA SER A 123 67.27 -34.49 20.79
C SER A 123 66.16 -33.46 21.02
N PHE A 124 64.99 -33.90 21.47
CA PHE A 124 63.83 -33.05 21.69
C PHE A 124 63.41 -33.09 23.14
N HIS A 125 63.21 -31.91 23.71
CA HIS A 125 62.78 -31.76 25.07
C HIS A 125 61.68 -30.71 25.13
N THR A 126 60.50 -31.11 25.63
CA THR A 126 59.35 -30.24 25.77
C THR A 126 59.09 -29.88 27.22
N PHE A 127 58.52 -28.70 27.45
CA PHE A 127 58.04 -28.25 28.77
C PHE A 127 56.71 -27.52 28.61
N ASN A 128 55.90 -27.48 29.67
CA ASN A 128 54.57 -26.88 29.65
C ASN A 128 54.48 -25.57 30.45
N SER A 129 55.49 -25.28 31.27
CA SER A 129 55.58 -24.07 32.09
C SER A 129 57.01 -23.51 32.10
N GLU A 130 57.15 -22.19 32.34
CA GLU A 130 58.49 -21.57 32.45
C GLU A 130 59.30 -22.10 33.65
N GLU A 131 58.62 -22.60 34.69
CA GLU A 131 59.25 -23.18 35.89
C GLU A 131 59.94 -24.53 35.61
N GLU A 132 59.43 -25.31 34.65
CA GLU A 132 60.03 -26.58 34.24
C GLU A 132 61.29 -26.38 33.37
N ALA A 133 61.35 -25.30 32.60
CA ALA A 133 62.38 -25.08 31.59
C ALA A 133 63.84 -25.24 32.08
N PRO A 134 64.24 -24.72 33.26
CA PRO A 134 65.58 -24.94 33.80
C PRO A 134 65.96 -26.41 33.99
N SER A 135 65.02 -27.23 34.48
CA SER A 135 65.25 -28.66 34.72
C SER A 135 65.43 -29.44 33.41
N VAL A 136 64.62 -29.08 32.41
CA VAL A 136 64.64 -29.68 31.08
C VAL A 136 65.93 -29.31 30.34
N ILE A 137 66.37 -28.05 30.42
CA ILE A 137 67.64 -27.59 29.86
C ILE A 137 68.83 -28.31 30.49
N ARG A 138 68.87 -28.45 31.83
CA ARG A 138 69.95 -29.22 32.51
C ARG A 138 69.99 -30.67 32.04
N THR A 139 68.83 -31.28 31.82
CA THR A 139 68.74 -32.65 31.31
C THR A 139 69.32 -32.75 29.91
N ALA A 140 68.99 -31.81 29.02
CA ALA A 140 69.55 -31.75 27.67
C ALA A 140 71.09 -31.61 27.68
N ILE A 141 71.63 -30.75 28.54
CA ILE A 141 73.09 -30.57 28.71
C ILE A 141 73.72 -31.86 29.24
N ALA A 142 73.12 -32.51 30.25
CA ALA A 142 73.62 -33.75 30.84
C ALA A 142 73.62 -34.93 29.85
N GLN A 143 72.72 -34.92 28.87
CA GLN A 143 72.69 -35.90 27.78
C GLN A 143 73.78 -35.69 26.72
N GLY A 144 74.60 -34.63 26.86
CA GLY A 144 75.75 -34.37 26.01
C GLY A 144 75.49 -33.39 24.87
N ALA A 145 74.36 -32.67 24.88
CA ALA A 145 74.09 -31.62 23.91
C ALA A 145 75.27 -30.63 23.87
N GLN A 146 75.60 -30.14 22.68
CA GLN A 146 76.69 -29.17 22.46
C GLN A 146 76.14 -27.76 22.22
N ILE A 147 74.87 -27.64 21.85
CA ILE A 147 74.14 -26.38 21.68
C ILE A 147 72.64 -26.62 21.82
N ILE A 148 71.93 -25.61 22.33
CA ILE A 148 70.49 -25.66 22.50
C ILE A 148 69.79 -24.82 21.45
N LEU A 149 68.74 -25.36 20.85
CA LEU A 149 67.84 -24.62 19.98
C LEU A 149 66.50 -24.42 20.68
N GLY A 150 66.01 -23.18 20.79
CA GLY A 150 64.84 -22.91 21.61
C GLY A 150 64.12 -21.61 21.35
N GLY A 151 63.03 -21.40 22.09
CA GLY A 151 62.35 -20.11 22.16
C GLY A 151 63.10 -19.11 23.06
N ALA A 152 62.57 -17.89 23.17
CA ALA A 152 63.22 -16.80 23.92
C ALA A 152 63.53 -17.16 25.38
N ILE A 153 62.63 -17.89 26.06
CA ILE A 153 62.85 -18.33 27.45
C ILE A 153 63.98 -19.36 27.55
N THR A 154 64.04 -20.30 26.60
CA THR A 154 65.08 -21.32 26.53
C THR A 154 66.46 -20.68 26.36
N VAL A 155 66.60 -19.74 25.42
CA VAL A 155 67.88 -19.06 25.16
C VAL A 155 68.32 -18.22 26.36
N LYS A 156 67.38 -17.54 27.02
CA LYS A 156 67.66 -16.79 28.25
C LYS A 156 68.22 -17.69 29.35
N ILE A 157 67.53 -18.79 29.66
CA ILE A 157 67.93 -19.72 30.72
C ILE A 157 69.23 -20.45 30.37
N ALA A 158 69.42 -20.85 29.11
CA ALA A 158 70.68 -21.45 28.66
C ALA A 158 71.86 -20.48 28.82
N GLY A 159 71.65 -19.19 28.52
CA GLY A 159 72.63 -18.13 28.76
C GLY A 159 72.98 -17.93 30.24
N GLU A 160 71.99 -18.04 31.14
CA GLU A 160 72.22 -18.01 32.60
C GLU A 160 73.07 -19.21 33.07
N PHE A 161 73.02 -20.34 32.36
CA PHE A 161 73.90 -21.49 32.59
C PHE A 161 75.23 -21.41 31.84
N GLY A 162 75.50 -20.33 31.10
CA GLY A 162 76.70 -20.17 30.28
C GLY A 162 76.77 -21.16 29.12
N PHE A 163 75.64 -21.71 28.68
CA PHE A 163 75.56 -22.72 27.64
C PHE A 163 75.14 -22.11 26.29
N PRO A 164 75.80 -22.46 25.16
CA PRO A 164 75.47 -21.88 23.87
C PRO A 164 74.04 -22.25 23.45
N ALA A 165 73.30 -21.25 22.96
CA ALA A 165 71.94 -21.44 22.50
C ALA A 165 71.59 -20.53 21.31
N VAL A 166 70.77 -21.05 20.40
CA VAL A 166 70.23 -20.33 19.25
C VAL A 166 68.73 -20.11 19.43
N LEU A 167 68.29 -18.88 19.15
CA LEU A 167 66.88 -18.53 19.12
C LEU A 167 66.26 -19.01 17.81
N MET A 168 65.26 -19.88 17.88
CA MET A 168 64.39 -20.11 16.74
C MET A 168 63.65 -18.80 16.45
N ARG A 169 63.88 -18.20 15.29
CA ARG A 169 63.19 -16.97 14.85
C ARG A 169 62.02 -17.35 13.93
N SER A 170 60.94 -16.59 13.98
CA SER A 170 59.89 -16.73 12.96
C SER A 170 60.34 -15.96 11.74
N GLY A 171 60.49 -16.64 10.61
CA GLY A 171 60.79 -16.01 9.34
C GLY A 171 59.58 -15.27 8.78
N GLU A 172 59.82 -14.58 7.67
CA GLU A 172 58.81 -13.76 6.99
C GLU A 172 57.56 -14.56 6.63
N SER A 173 57.72 -15.78 6.10
CA SER A 173 56.61 -16.62 5.68
C SER A 173 55.69 -17.00 6.85
N ALA A 174 56.25 -17.32 8.02
CA ALA A 174 55.48 -17.66 9.23
C ALA A 174 54.63 -16.48 9.71
N ILE A 175 55.24 -15.28 9.77
CA ILE A 175 54.57 -14.07 10.22
C ILE A 175 53.49 -13.64 9.22
N ARG A 176 53.78 -13.71 7.92
CA ARG A 176 52.82 -13.39 6.85
C ARG A 176 51.63 -14.36 6.84
N THR A 177 51.86 -15.65 7.04
CA THR A 177 50.80 -16.66 7.10
C THR A 177 49.86 -16.40 8.30
N ALA A 178 50.42 -16.14 9.49
CA ALA A 178 49.63 -15.80 10.66
C ALA A 178 48.87 -14.49 10.49
N TYR A 179 49.46 -13.51 9.81
CA TYR A 179 48.79 -12.27 9.46
C TYR A 179 47.58 -12.49 8.54
N GLU A 180 47.76 -13.24 7.44
CA GLU A 180 46.68 -13.57 6.51
C GLU A 180 45.55 -14.36 7.18
N GLU A 181 45.88 -15.28 8.09
CA GLU A 181 44.90 -15.99 8.89
C GLU A 181 44.11 -15.05 9.81
N ALA A 182 44.81 -14.14 10.51
CA ALA A 182 44.15 -13.12 11.33
C ALA A 182 43.25 -12.21 10.49
N GLN A 183 43.67 -11.81 9.28
CA GLN A 183 42.85 -11.05 8.35
C GLN A 183 41.59 -11.82 7.91
N ARG A 184 41.70 -13.11 7.60
CA ARG A 184 40.55 -13.95 7.24
C ARG A 184 39.53 -14.02 8.38
N ILE A 185 39.99 -14.13 9.63
CA ILE A 185 39.12 -14.14 10.82
C ILE A 185 38.42 -12.79 10.99
N VAL A 186 39.16 -11.67 10.92
CA VAL A 186 38.58 -10.32 10.99
C VAL A 186 37.54 -10.12 9.89
N TYR A 187 37.85 -10.50 8.65
CA TYR A 187 36.93 -10.41 7.52
C TYR A 187 35.64 -11.21 7.76
N ALA A 188 35.75 -12.47 8.21
CA ALA A 188 34.61 -13.31 8.50
C ALA A 188 33.71 -12.72 9.61
N ARG A 189 34.30 -12.21 10.70
CA ARG A 189 33.56 -11.56 11.79
C ARG A 189 32.83 -10.30 11.32
N ARG A 190 33.49 -9.47 10.51
CA ARG A 190 32.86 -8.28 9.94
C ARG A 190 31.72 -8.63 8.99
N LEU A 191 31.89 -9.65 8.15
CA LEU A 191 30.83 -10.13 7.27
C LEU A 191 29.62 -10.62 8.07
N GLU A 192 29.86 -11.39 9.15
CA GLU A 192 28.81 -11.86 10.05
C GLU A 192 28.10 -10.70 10.78
N ALA A 193 28.86 -9.73 11.30
CA ALA A 193 28.32 -8.54 11.96
C ALA A 193 27.47 -7.68 11.00
N THR A 194 27.96 -7.45 9.77
CA THR A 194 27.22 -6.75 8.72
C THR A 194 25.93 -7.49 8.40
N ARG A 195 25.99 -8.81 8.16
CA ARG A 195 24.80 -9.63 7.87
C ARG A 195 23.79 -9.62 9.01
N SER A 196 24.25 -9.69 10.26
CA SER A 196 23.40 -9.60 11.44
C SER A 196 22.73 -8.22 11.55
N SER A 197 23.47 -7.14 11.28
CA SER A 197 22.96 -5.77 11.24
C SER A 197 21.91 -5.57 10.14
N GLU A 198 22.18 -6.09 8.93
CA GLU A 198 21.23 -6.06 7.81
C GLU A 198 19.94 -6.81 8.13
N LEU A 199 20.03 -8.03 8.69
CA LEU A 199 18.87 -8.80 9.11
C LEU A 199 18.07 -8.06 10.19
N LYS A 200 18.74 -7.45 11.17
CA LYS A 200 18.08 -6.65 12.21
C LYS A 200 17.34 -5.46 11.62
N ALA A 201 17.96 -4.72 10.71
CA ALA A 201 17.32 -3.59 10.02
C ALA A 201 16.10 -4.05 9.19
N MET A 202 16.20 -5.17 8.47
CA MET A 202 15.05 -5.73 7.73
C MET A 202 13.88 -6.08 8.66
N LEU A 203 14.15 -6.67 9.81
CA LEU A 203 13.12 -7.00 10.81
C LEU A 203 12.47 -5.74 11.41
N GLU A 204 13.27 -4.72 11.68
CA GLU A 204 12.84 -3.48 12.35
C GLU A 204 11.93 -2.63 11.46
N TYR A 205 12.17 -2.61 10.15
CA TYR A 205 11.34 -1.89 9.17
C TYR A 205 10.29 -2.75 8.47
N ALA A 206 10.17 -4.04 8.81
CA ALA A 206 9.13 -4.89 8.25
C ALA A 206 7.73 -4.40 8.68
N HIS A 207 6.80 -4.40 7.73
CA HIS A 207 5.40 -4.05 7.99
C HIS A 207 4.61 -5.18 8.66
N GLU A 208 5.06 -6.42 8.50
CA GLU A 208 4.45 -7.60 9.13
C GLU A 208 5.00 -7.80 10.53
N GLY A 209 4.14 -8.28 11.44
CA GLY A 209 4.60 -8.78 12.72
C GLY A 209 5.41 -10.04 12.50
N ILE A 210 6.64 -10.08 13.00
CA ILE A 210 7.56 -11.23 12.88
C ILE A 210 7.97 -11.65 14.29
N ILE A 211 7.69 -12.91 14.61
CA ILE A 211 8.08 -13.55 15.87
C ILE A 211 8.79 -14.85 15.56
N ALA A 212 9.91 -15.12 16.22
CA ALA A 212 10.63 -16.39 16.13
C ALA A 212 10.84 -17.01 17.51
N VAL A 213 10.80 -18.34 17.57
CA VAL A 213 11.07 -19.12 18.77
C VAL A 213 12.17 -20.14 18.52
N ASN A 214 12.90 -20.52 19.57
CA ASN A 214 13.82 -21.66 19.53
C ASN A 214 13.07 -23.00 19.73
N SER A 215 13.82 -24.11 19.71
CA SER A 215 13.27 -25.47 19.90
C SER A 215 12.60 -25.73 21.26
N LYS A 216 12.74 -24.80 22.23
CA LYS A 216 12.09 -24.85 23.55
C LYS A 216 10.90 -23.89 23.69
N ASP A 217 10.41 -23.34 22.58
CA ASP A 217 9.34 -22.33 22.53
C ASP A 217 9.71 -20.96 23.13
N TRP A 218 11.00 -20.65 23.30
CA TRP A 218 11.39 -19.34 23.83
C TRP A 218 11.54 -18.33 22.69
N ILE A 219 10.92 -17.16 22.87
CA ILE A 219 10.95 -16.07 21.88
C ILE A 219 12.39 -15.55 21.74
N THR A 220 12.93 -15.65 20.52
CA THR A 220 14.26 -15.16 20.14
C THR A 220 14.20 -13.92 19.27
N VAL A 221 13.09 -13.69 18.57
CA VAL A 221 12.87 -12.49 17.73
C VAL A 221 11.47 -11.97 17.97
N PHE A 222 11.36 -10.65 18.11
CA PHE A 222 10.09 -9.94 18.25
C PHE A 222 10.27 -8.53 17.69
N ASN A 223 9.68 -8.25 16.53
CA ASN A 223 9.89 -6.97 15.84
C ASN A 223 8.86 -5.88 16.24
N PRO A 224 9.08 -4.59 15.91
CA PRO A 224 8.16 -3.51 16.29
C PRO A 224 6.74 -3.65 15.73
N ALA A 225 6.59 -4.24 14.55
CA ALA A 225 5.27 -4.54 13.98
C ALA A 225 4.52 -5.58 14.81
N ALA A 226 5.22 -6.59 15.35
CA ALA A 226 4.64 -7.56 16.27
C ALA A 226 4.19 -6.89 17.57
N GLU A 227 4.94 -5.93 18.12
CA GLU A 227 4.53 -5.17 19.31
C GLU A 227 3.23 -4.40 19.05
N THR A 228 3.15 -3.76 17.88
CA THR A 228 1.98 -2.97 17.48
C THR A 228 0.73 -3.84 17.34
N VAL A 229 0.85 -5.02 16.73
CA VAL A 229 -0.31 -5.90 16.46
C VAL A 229 -0.72 -6.70 17.69
N THR A 230 0.23 -7.17 18.50
CA THR A 230 -0.04 -7.99 19.69
C THR A 230 -0.31 -7.16 20.95
N GLY A 231 0.16 -5.91 20.98
CA GLY A 231 0.13 -5.05 22.18
C GLY A 231 1.20 -5.38 23.22
N VAL A 232 2.08 -6.35 22.96
CA VAL A 232 3.14 -6.79 23.89
C VAL A 232 4.47 -6.13 23.52
N GLN A 233 5.19 -5.60 24.50
CA GLN A 233 6.52 -5.03 24.29
C GLN A 233 7.58 -6.13 24.14
N ALA A 234 8.52 -5.97 23.22
CA ALA A 234 9.60 -6.92 22.94
C ALA A 234 10.49 -7.15 24.18
N SER A 235 10.71 -6.12 25.00
CA SER A 235 11.45 -6.22 26.26
C SER A 235 10.80 -7.17 27.27
N GLU A 236 9.49 -7.37 27.20
CA GLU A 236 8.73 -8.29 28.05
C GLU A 236 8.58 -9.69 27.43
N ALA A 237 8.69 -9.79 26.11
CA ALA A 237 8.50 -11.03 25.36
C ALA A 237 9.80 -11.81 25.13
N LEU A 238 10.91 -11.13 24.86
CA LEU A 238 12.18 -11.77 24.53
C LEU A 238 12.68 -12.66 25.68
N GLY A 239 13.09 -13.88 25.35
CA GLY A 239 13.56 -14.88 26.32
C GLY A 239 12.46 -15.52 27.16
N ARG A 240 11.18 -15.29 26.86
CA ARG A 240 10.03 -15.93 27.51
C ARG A 240 9.36 -16.96 26.60
N PRO A 241 8.58 -17.92 27.14
CA PRO A 241 7.80 -18.85 26.34
C PRO A 241 6.75 -18.15 25.49
N ALA A 242 6.64 -18.51 24.22
CA ALA A 242 5.66 -17.90 23.32
C ALA A 242 4.22 -18.25 23.70
N GLN A 243 4.01 -19.44 24.25
CA GLN A 243 2.71 -19.86 24.78
C GLN A 243 2.17 -18.95 25.90
N GLU A 244 3.05 -18.25 26.64
CA GLU A 244 2.65 -17.30 27.69
C GLU A 244 2.27 -15.93 27.10
N LYS A 245 3.07 -15.42 26.16
CA LYS A 245 2.96 -14.03 25.67
C LYS A 245 2.11 -13.89 24.42
N VAL A 246 2.12 -14.86 23.53
CA VAL A 246 1.44 -14.86 22.23
C VAL A 246 0.81 -16.23 21.93
N PRO A 247 -0.12 -16.70 22.79
CA PRO A 247 -0.68 -18.06 22.69
C PRO A 247 -1.39 -18.35 21.37
N PHE A 248 -1.96 -17.31 20.73
CA PHE A 248 -2.70 -17.42 19.46
C PHE A 248 -1.83 -17.89 18.27
N LEU A 249 -0.50 -17.89 18.40
CA LEU A 249 0.41 -18.35 17.34
C LEU A 249 0.62 -19.86 17.34
N HIS A 250 0.31 -20.57 18.43
CA HIS A 250 0.41 -22.04 18.53
C HIS A 250 1.74 -22.63 18.00
N PHE A 251 2.88 -22.02 18.36
CA PHE A 251 4.21 -22.48 17.91
C PHE A 251 4.53 -23.95 18.26
N GLU A 252 3.98 -24.45 19.37
CA GLU A 252 4.14 -25.83 19.83
C GLU A 252 3.72 -26.85 18.75
N GLU A 253 2.66 -26.57 17.99
CA GLU A 253 2.16 -27.45 16.93
C GLU A 253 3.14 -27.53 15.75
N ILE A 254 3.76 -26.40 15.39
CA ILE A 254 4.73 -26.30 14.31
C ILE A 254 6.05 -26.97 14.69
N LEU A 255 6.50 -26.77 15.94
CA LEU A 255 7.71 -27.40 16.46
C LEU A 255 7.59 -28.93 16.53
N LYS A 256 6.40 -29.46 16.86
CA LYS A 256 6.13 -30.89 16.94
C LYS A 256 5.87 -31.54 15.57
N SER A 257 5.02 -30.92 14.75
CA SER A 257 4.64 -31.48 13.45
C SER A 257 5.73 -31.32 12.40
N GLY A 258 6.49 -30.22 12.46
CA GLY A 258 7.43 -29.84 11.42
C GLY A 258 6.76 -29.46 10.10
N ILE A 259 5.45 -29.22 10.09
CA ILE A 259 4.68 -28.86 8.90
C ILE A 259 4.47 -27.34 8.90
N GLU A 260 4.56 -26.71 7.72
CA GLU A 260 4.23 -25.29 7.55
C GLU A 260 2.72 -25.07 7.55
N ASP A 261 2.29 -23.94 8.11
CA ASP A 261 0.88 -23.54 8.14
C ASP A 261 0.74 -22.10 7.65
N ILE A 262 0.16 -21.94 6.46
CA ILE A 262 0.23 -20.73 5.65
C ILE A 262 -1.17 -20.18 5.40
N GLY A 263 -1.35 -18.87 5.56
CA GLY A 263 -2.57 -18.16 5.19
C GLY A 263 -3.71 -18.32 6.19
N GLN A 264 -3.44 -18.77 7.42
CA GLN A 264 -4.46 -18.90 8.45
C GLN A 264 -4.94 -17.54 8.92
N ILE A 265 -6.26 -17.39 9.07
CA ILE A 265 -6.87 -16.18 9.63
C ILE A 265 -7.28 -16.48 11.06
N THR A 266 -6.86 -15.63 12.00
CA THR A 266 -7.20 -15.77 13.42
C THR A 266 -7.48 -14.40 14.03
N ASP A 267 -8.29 -14.39 15.08
CA ASP A 267 -8.55 -13.19 15.86
C ASP A 267 -7.39 -12.93 16.84
N CYS A 268 -6.83 -11.72 16.78
CA CYS A 268 -5.80 -11.23 17.69
C CYS A 268 -6.36 -10.01 18.43
N GLY A 269 -7.01 -10.25 19.58
CA GLY A 269 -7.69 -9.22 20.34
C GLY A 269 -8.86 -8.60 19.56
N GLN A 270 -8.74 -7.31 19.20
CA GLN A 270 -9.75 -6.58 18.41
C GLN A 270 -9.47 -6.58 16.90
N SER A 271 -8.39 -7.20 16.43
CA SER A 271 -7.99 -7.21 15.01
C SER A 271 -8.00 -8.62 14.44
N LYS A 272 -8.30 -8.76 13.15
CA LYS A 272 -8.09 -10.01 12.41
C LYS A 272 -6.70 -10.01 11.80
N VAL A 273 -5.98 -11.11 11.96
CA VAL A 273 -4.65 -11.28 11.39
C VAL A 273 -4.61 -12.47 10.44
N MET A 274 -3.92 -12.31 9.30
CA MET A 274 -3.49 -13.43 8.45
C MET A 274 -2.08 -13.80 8.88
N MET A 275 -1.82 -15.07 9.15
CA MET A 275 -0.53 -15.56 9.61
C MET A 275 0.04 -16.69 8.77
N ASN A 276 1.37 -16.73 8.70
CA ASN A 276 2.16 -17.82 8.15
C ASN A 276 3.12 -18.31 9.23
N ARG A 277 3.25 -19.63 9.38
CA ARG A 277 4.09 -20.26 10.40
C ARG A 277 4.94 -21.34 9.76
N ILE A 278 6.25 -21.22 9.90
CA ILE A 278 7.23 -22.11 9.27
C ILE A 278 8.23 -22.64 10.29
N PRO A 279 8.59 -23.94 10.25
CA PRO A 279 9.66 -24.48 11.08
C PRO A 279 11.04 -24.08 10.51
N VAL A 280 11.98 -23.73 11.39
CA VAL A 280 13.36 -23.45 11.03
C VAL A 280 14.17 -24.74 11.15
N ARG A 281 14.81 -25.14 10.05
CA ARG A 281 15.58 -26.39 9.98
C ARG A 281 17.06 -26.12 9.70
N VAL A 282 17.94 -26.76 10.47
CA VAL A 282 19.38 -26.78 10.24
C VAL A 282 19.82 -28.24 10.18
N GLN A 283 20.46 -28.64 9.08
CA GLN A 283 20.89 -30.03 8.85
C GLN A 283 19.76 -31.07 9.05
N GLY A 284 18.52 -30.71 8.68
CA GLY A 284 17.35 -31.58 8.81
C GLY A 284 16.69 -31.62 10.19
N GLN A 285 17.30 -31.00 11.22
CA GLN A 285 16.71 -30.89 12.56
C GLN A 285 15.96 -29.58 12.73
N ILE A 286 14.80 -29.61 13.39
CA ILE A 286 14.03 -28.41 13.73
C ILE A 286 14.70 -27.72 14.91
N VAL A 287 15.19 -26.50 14.67
CA VAL A 287 15.88 -25.69 15.68
C VAL A 287 15.00 -24.56 16.23
N GLY A 288 13.82 -24.35 15.65
CA GLY A 288 12.89 -23.30 16.02
C GLY A 288 11.74 -23.18 15.03
N ALA A 289 10.97 -22.10 15.16
CA ALA A 289 9.89 -21.75 14.23
C ALA A 289 9.76 -20.23 14.11
N ILE A 290 9.25 -19.77 12.97
CA ILE A 290 8.99 -18.35 12.67
C ILE A 290 7.52 -18.20 12.31
N ALA A 291 6.87 -17.18 12.88
CA ALA A 291 5.54 -16.73 12.49
C ALA A 291 5.63 -15.32 11.91
N THR A 292 4.99 -15.10 10.77
CA THR A 292 4.70 -13.76 10.25
C THR A 292 3.21 -13.53 10.24
N PHE A 293 2.76 -12.30 10.52
CA PHE A 293 1.34 -11.99 10.54
C PHE A 293 1.04 -10.53 10.17
N GLN A 294 -0.01 -10.35 9.37
CA GLN A 294 -0.48 -9.04 8.90
C GLN A 294 -1.87 -8.72 9.47
N ASN A 295 -2.07 -7.46 9.87
CA ASN A 295 -3.36 -6.95 10.32
C ASN A 295 -4.28 -6.65 9.12
N ILE A 296 -5.30 -7.49 8.93
CA ILE A 296 -6.25 -7.40 7.81
C ILE A 296 -7.16 -6.16 7.96
N THR A 297 -7.56 -5.85 9.20
CA THR A 297 -8.44 -4.70 9.51
C THR A 297 -7.80 -3.37 9.09
N ARG A 298 -6.48 -3.23 9.25
CA ARG A 298 -5.73 -2.05 8.83
C ARG A 298 -5.64 -1.93 7.31
N ILE A 299 -5.45 -3.04 6.60
CA ILE A 299 -5.43 -3.05 5.12
C ILE A 299 -6.77 -2.58 4.55
N GLN A 300 -7.88 -3.11 5.07
CA GLN A 300 -9.23 -2.72 4.64
C GLN A 300 -9.52 -1.23 4.88
N SER A 301 -9.13 -0.69 6.04
CA SER A 301 -9.31 0.73 6.35
C SER A 301 -8.43 1.66 5.50
N MET A 302 -7.20 1.25 5.17
CA MET A 302 -6.33 1.98 4.26
C MET A 302 -6.86 1.97 2.83
N GLU A 303 -7.35 0.82 2.36
CA GLU A 303 -8.02 0.72 1.06
C GLU A 303 -9.23 1.65 0.98
N ALA A 304 -10.09 1.67 2.02
CA ALA A 304 -11.22 2.57 2.09
C ALA A 304 -10.80 4.05 2.05
N ARG A 305 -9.68 4.41 2.69
CA ARG A 305 -9.13 5.78 2.68
C ARG A 305 -8.55 6.18 1.32
N ILE A 306 -7.79 5.29 0.69
CA ILE A 306 -7.23 5.51 -0.65
C ILE A 306 -8.38 5.63 -1.67
N ARG A 307 -9.39 4.77 -1.58
CA ARG A 307 -10.62 4.88 -2.37
C ARG A 307 -11.28 6.24 -2.17
N LYS A 308 -11.40 6.73 -0.94
CA LYS A 308 -11.95 8.07 -0.64
C LYS A 308 -11.16 9.22 -1.28
N GLU A 309 -9.84 9.13 -1.33
CA GLU A 309 -8.97 10.11 -2.01
C GLU A 309 -9.03 10.01 -3.54
N ILE A 310 -9.21 8.81 -4.10
CA ILE A 310 -9.44 8.61 -5.53
C ILE A 310 -10.83 9.12 -5.95
N TYR A 311 -11.85 8.98 -5.07
CA TYR A 311 -13.25 9.35 -5.35
C TYR A 311 -13.58 10.82 -5.10
N SER A 312 -12.64 11.63 -4.59
CA SER A 312 -12.85 13.07 -4.40
C SER A 312 -12.92 13.88 -5.71
N GLN A 313 -12.82 13.24 -6.88
CA GLN A 313 -13.02 13.85 -8.20
C GLN A 313 -14.50 14.04 -8.59
N GLY A 314 -15.40 14.29 -7.63
CA GLY A 314 -16.79 14.71 -7.89
C GLY A 314 -17.89 13.71 -7.54
N HIS A 315 -17.58 12.52 -7.02
CA HIS A 315 -18.57 11.51 -6.61
C HIS A 315 -19.03 11.69 -5.15
N VAL A 316 -19.49 12.90 -4.83
CA VAL A 316 -19.99 13.26 -3.49
C VAL A 316 -21.33 13.98 -3.63
N ALA A 317 -22.29 13.63 -2.78
CA ALA A 317 -23.58 14.32 -2.72
C ALA A 317 -23.39 15.74 -2.17
N LYS A 318 -23.69 16.74 -3.01
CA LYS A 318 -23.53 18.16 -2.70
C LYS A 318 -24.76 18.74 -2.00
N PHE A 319 -25.93 18.23 -2.35
CA PHE A 319 -27.23 18.73 -1.87
C PHE A 319 -27.89 17.76 -0.90
N SER A 320 -28.72 18.31 -0.03
CA SER A 320 -29.53 17.65 0.99
C SER A 320 -31.01 18.00 0.80
N PHE A 321 -31.91 17.41 1.61
CA PHE A 321 -33.32 17.81 1.59
C PHE A 321 -33.56 19.29 1.95
N GLN A 322 -32.63 19.93 2.68
CA GLN A 322 -32.75 21.36 3.01
C GLN A 322 -32.55 22.27 1.80
N ASP A 323 -31.89 21.77 0.75
CA ASP A 323 -31.66 22.49 -0.50
C ASP A 323 -32.88 22.40 -1.45
N ILE A 324 -33.90 21.60 -1.12
CA ILE A 324 -35.16 21.51 -1.87
C ILE A 324 -36.08 22.65 -1.42
N LEU A 325 -36.15 23.70 -2.23
CA LEU A 325 -36.98 24.88 -1.95
C LEU A 325 -38.46 24.61 -2.28
N GLY A 326 -39.33 24.88 -1.32
CA GLY A 326 -40.79 24.90 -1.46
C GLY A 326 -41.50 24.60 -0.14
N ARG A 327 -42.74 25.07 -0.02
CA ARG A 327 -43.58 25.00 1.19
C ARG A 327 -44.94 24.34 0.93
N SER A 328 -45.23 23.95 -0.31
CA SER A 328 -46.49 23.31 -0.66
C SER A 328 -46.66 21.97 0.08
N PRO A 329 -47.88 21.63 0.53
CA PRO A 329 -48.14 20.36 1.21
C PRO A 329 -47.68 19.14 0.40
N ALA A 330 -47.93 19.14 -0.91
CA ALA A 330 -47.52 18.06 -1.81
C ALA A 330 -46.00 17.84 -1.84
N LEU A 331 -45.22 18.91 -1.85
CA LEU A 331 -43.76 18.81 -1.81
C LEU A 331 -43.27 18.31 -0.45
N GLN A 332 -43.85 18.81 0.64
CA GLN A 332 -43.46 18.41 2.00
C GLN A 332 -43.75 16.93 2.25
N GLU A 333 -44.92 16.43 1.82
CA GLU A 333 -45.26 15.00 1.87
C GLU A 333 -44.27 14.14 1.07
N THR A 334 -43.85 14.62 -0.10
CA THR A 334 -42.83 13.95 -0.93
C THR A 334 -41.48 13.90 -0.21
N ILE A 335 -41.08 14.98 0.48
CA ILE A 335 -39.82 15.04 1.25
C ILE A 335 -39.86 14.06 2.43
N GLU A 336 -40.96 14.00 3.18
CA GLU A 336 -41.10 13.07 4.31
C GLU A 336 -41.11 11.61 3.86
N THR A 337 -41.75 11.31 2.72
CA THR A 337 -41.68 9.99 2.09
C THR A 337 -40.25 9.64 1.70
N ALA A 338 -39.52 10.58 1.08
CA ALA A 338 -38.12 10.38 0.69
C ALA A 338 -37.19 10.18 1.89
N LYS A 339 -37.44 10.86 3.02
CA LYS A 339 -36.71 10.62 4.28
C LYS A 339 -36.94 9.21 4.81
N SER A 340 -38.19 8.75 4.82
CA SER A 340 -38.53 7.38 5.23
C SER A 340 -37.83 6.34 4.36
N TYR A 341 -37.78 6.58 3.03
CA TYR A 341 -37.03 5.70 2.12
C TYR A 341 -35.52 5.74 2.36
N ALA A 342 -34.96 6.84 2.88
CA ALA A 342 -33.53 6.95 3.16
C ALA A 342 -33.07 5.99 4.27
N GLU A 343 -33.95 5.64 5.21
CA GLU A 343 -33.65 4.77 6.36
C GLU A 343 -33.40 3.31 5.98
N VAL A 344 -33.88 2.88 4.81
CA VAL A 344 -33.69 1.52 4.28
C VAL A 344 -32.73 1.51 3.10
N ASP A 345 -32.21 0.32 2.75
CA ASP A 345 -31.23 0.15 1.66
C ASP A 345 -31.87 -0.28 0.32
N SER A 346 -33.20 -0.32 0.25
CA SER A 346 -33.94 -0.71 -0.94
C SER A 346 -33.74 0.26 -2.11
N THR A 347 -33.88 -0.27 -3.33
CA THR A 347 -33.86 0.51 -4.57
C THR A 347 -35.03 1.49 -4.60
N VAL A 348 -34.76 2.74 -4.99
CA VAL A 348 -35.78 3.79 -5.10
C VAL A 348 -35.89 4.24 -6.56
N LEU A 349 -37.11 4.19 -7.11
CA LEU A 349 -37.48 4.75 -8.40
C LEU A 349 -38.13 6.12 -8.19
N ILE A 350 -37.46 7.18 -8.63
CA ILE A 350 -37.90 8.57 -8.54
C ILE A 350 -38.57 8.94 -9.87
N HIS A 351 -39.89 8.96 -9.88
CA HIS A 351 -40.67 9.37 -11.04
C HIS A 351 -41.00 10.86 -10.97
N GLY A 352 -40.89 11.57 -12.09
CA GLY A 352 -41.30 12.98 -12.16
C GLY A 352 -40.87 13.65 -13.46
N GLU A 353 -41.51 14.76 -13.78
CA GLU A 353 -41.25 15.49 -15.01
C GLU A 353 -39.81 16.05 -15.10
N THR A 354 -39.39 16.40 -16.31
CA THR A 354 -38.10 17.04 -16.54
C THR A 354 -38.06 18.39 -15.81
N GLY A 355 -36.97 18.66 -15.08
CA GLY A 355 -36.81 19.91 -14.34
C GLY A 355 -37.53 19.99 -12.98
N ALA A 356 -38.19 18.91 -12.52
CA ALA A 356 -38.89 18.88 -11.23
C ALA A 356 -37.98 18.72 -9.99
N GLY A 357 -36.68 18.44 -10.19
CA GLY A 357 -35.68 18.33 -9.12
C GLY A 357 -35.35 16.91 -8.64
N LYS A 358 -35.58 15.87 -9.46
CA LYS A 358 -35.34 14.46 -9.10
C LYS A 358 -33.94 14.17 -8.53
N GLU A 359 -32.90 14.81 -9.07
CA GLU A 359 -31.53 14.66 -8.58
C GLU A 359 -31.35 15.16 -7.14
N LEU A 360 -32.02 16.25 -6.75
CA LEU A 360 -31.97 16.77 -5.38
C LEU A 360 -32.57 15.78 -4.39
N PHE A 361 -33.65 15.09 -4.78
CA PHE A 361 -34.22 14.00 -3.98
C PHE A 361 -33.24 12.84 -3.85
N ALA A 362 -32.58 12.41 -4.94
CA ALA A 362 -31.59 11.33 -4.88
C ALA A 362 -30.41 11.65 -3.95
N GLN A 363 -29.85 12.87 -4.05
CA GLN A 363 -28.78 13.32 -3.17
C GLN A 363 -29.26 13.46 -1.71
N GLY A 364 -30.47 13.98 -1.50
CA GLY A 364 -31.11 14.07 -0.19
C GLY A 364 -31.27 12.72 0.50
N ILE A 365 -31.76 11.71 -0.25
CA ILE A 365 -31.90 10.32 0.21
C ILE A 365 -30.53 9.76 0.63
N HIS A 366 -29.51 9.89 -0.22
CA HIS A 366 -28.18 9.41 0.12
C HIS A 366 -27.64 10.03 1.42
N ARG A 367 -27.72 11.37 1.57
CA ARG A 367 -27.23 12.08 2.76
C ARG A 367 -28.00 11.77 4.03
N HIS A 368 -29.27 11.35 3.93
CA HIS A 368 -30.07 10.93 5.08
C HIS A 368 -29.95 9.43 5.40
N SER A 369 -29.35 8.65 4.51
CA SER A 369 -29.21 7.20 4.67
C SER A 369 -28.08 6.78 5.63
N ILE A 370 -28.08 5.48 5.98
CA ILE A 370 -26.97 4.83 6.69
C ILE A 370 -25.63 4.94 5.95
N ARG A 371 -25.66 5.12 4.61
CA ARG A 371 -24.47 5.22 3.75
C ARG A 371 -23.88 6.65 3.71
N ARG A 372 -24.39 7.61 4.48
CA ARG A 372 -23.91 9.01 4.48
C ARG A 372 -22.48 9.24 5.00
N SER A 373 -21.88 8.26 5.69
CA SER A 373 -20.62 8.39 6.43
C SER A 373 -19.38 8.34 5.51
N GLY A 374 -19.23 9.34 4.64
CA GLY A 374 -18.05 9.49 3.77
C GLY A 374 -17.95 8.48 2.64
N GLN A 375 -19.03 7.75 2.34
CA GLN A 375 -19.15 6.84 1.19
C GLN A 375 -19.47 7.63 -0.09
N PRO A 376 -19.16 7.08 -1.27
CA PRO A 376 -19.36 7.78 -2.53
C PRO A 376 -20.84 7.90 -2.92
N PHE A 377 -21.17 9.01 -3.59
CA PHE A 377 -22.41 9.19 -4.33
C PHE A 377 -22.06 9.38 -5.81
N VAL A 378 -22.32 8.35 -6.60
CA VAL A 378 -21.95 8.30 -8.02
C VAL A 378 -23.20 8.57 -8.86
N ALA A 379 -23.27 9.71 -9.54
CA ALA A 379 -24.38 10.04 -10.43
C ALA A 379 -23.98 9.88 -11.90
N ILE A 380 -24.88 9.32 -12.70
CA ILE A 380 -24.74 9.22 -14.16
C ILE A 380 -26.10 9.48 -14.81
N ASN A 381 -26.10 10.28 -15.88
CA ASN A 381 -27.25 10.43 -16.76
C ASN A 381 -27.11 9.44 -17.93
N CYS A 382 -28.04 8.49 -18.00
CA CYS A 382 -27.99 7.39 -18.98
C CYS A 382 -28.29 7.86 -20.41
N ALA A 383 -28.99 8.98 -20.58
CA ALA A 383 -29.31 9.55 -21.89
C ALA A 383 -28.18 10.40 -22.47
N ALA A 384 -27.21 10.82 -21.65
CA ALA A 384 -26.13 11.71 -22.06
C ALA A 384 -25.00 11.01 -22.85
N LEU A 385 -24.93 9.68 -22.79
CA LEU A 385 -23.84 8.90 -23.37
C LEU A 385 -24.33 7.94 -24.46
N PRO A 386 -23.56 7.75 -25.55
CA PRO A 386 -23.76 6.64 -26.47
C PRO A 386 -23.66 5.27 -25.77
N GLU A 387 -24.33 4.26 -26.31
CA GLU A 387 -24.41 2.90 -25.72
C GLU A 387 -23.05 2.31 -25.34
N THR A 388 -22.06 2.34 -26.25
CA THR A 388 -20.73 1.76 -25.99
C THR A 388 -19.98 2.47 -24.87
N LEU A 389 -20.13 3.80 -24.78
CA LEU A 389 -19.53 4.58 -23.71
C LEU A 389 -20.26 4.34 -22.39
N LEU A 390 -21.60 4.33 -22.41
CA LEU A 390 -22.41 4.03 -21.23
C LEU A 390 -22.06 2.66 -20.63
N GLU A 391 -21.90 1.64 -21.48
CA GLU A 391 -21.47 0.31 -21.07
C GLU A 391 -20.10 0.33 -20.38
N SER A 392 -19.12 0.99 -21.01
CA SER A 392 -17.76 1.09 -20.47
C SER A 392 -17.68 1.92 -19.18
N GLU A 393 -18.52 2.95 -19.03
CA GLU A 393 -18.59 3.77 -17.82
C GLU A 393 -19.28 3.00 -16.68
N LEU A 394 -20.41 2.34 -16.92
CA LEU A 394 -21.14 1.62 -15.87
C LEU A 394 -20.34 0.42 -15.33
N PHE A 395 -19.80 -0.41 -16.23
CA PHE A 395 -19.26 -1.73 -15.86
C PHE A 395 -17.72 -1.81 -15.91
N GLY A 396 -17.05 -0.82 -16.49
CA GLY A 396 -15.60 -0.82 -16.63
C GLY A 396 -15.09 -1.77 -17.70
N TYR A 397 -13.78 -1.74 -17.95
CA TYR A 397 -13.11 -2.56 -18.96
C TYR A 397 -11.68 -2.92 -18.56
N VAL A 398 -11.18 -4.04 -19.09
CA VAL A 398 -9.76 -4.41 -18.98
C VAL A 398 -8.96 -3.96 -20.19
N GLU A 399 -7.63 -4.03 -20.10
CA GLU A 399 -6.76 -3.75 -21.24
C GLU A 399 -7.16 -4.59 -22.47
N GLY A 400 -7.22 -3.98 -23.64
CA GLY A 400 -7.53 -4.67 -24.89
C GLY A 400 -9.02 -4.96 -25.15
N ALA A 401 -9.94 -4.53 -24.28
CA ALA A 401 -11.38 -4.79 -24.46
C ALA A 401 -11.99 -4.19 -25.75
N PHE A 402 -11.46 -3.06 -26.24
CA PHE A 402 -11.85 -2.43 -27.51
C PHE A 402 -10.74 -1.49 -28.02
N THR A 403 -10.84 -1.06 -29.28
CA THR A 403 -9.89 -0.12 -29.90
C THR A 403 -9.91 1.23 -29.18
N GLY A 404 -8.82 1.59 -28.49
CA GLY A 404 -8.73 2.81 -27.68
C GLY A 404 -8.87 2.59 -26.17
N ALA A 405 -9.00 1.34 -25.72
CA ALA A 405 -8.93 1.01 -24.29
C ALA A 405 -7.57 1.43 -23.70
N ARG A 406 -7.60 2.05 -22.51
CA ARG A 406 -6.38 2.38 -21.76
C ARG A 406 -5.62 1.10 -21.42
N ARG A 407 -4.27 1.17 -21.47
CA ARG A 407 -3.36 0.06 -21.13
C ARG A 407 -3.55 -0.52 -19.71
N GLN A 408 -4.15 0.24 -18.79
CA GLN A 408 -4.39 -0.23 -17.41
C GLN A 408 -5.84 -0.67 -17.16
N GLY A 409 -6.70 -0.63 -18.19
CA GLY A 409 -8.15 -0.75 -18.01
C GLY A 409 -8.76 0.46 -17.29
N LYS A 410 -10.05 0.38 -16.97
CA LYS A 410 -10.78 1.38 -16.17
C LYS A 410 -11.85 0.69 -15.32
N PRO A 411 -11.94 0.96 -14.00
CA PRO A 411 -13.03 0.46 -13.17
C PRO A 411 -14.37 1.11 -13.56
N GLY A 412 -15.46 0.35 -13.45
CA GLY A 412 -16.81 0.85 -13.72
C GLY A 412 -17.41 1.67 -12.57
N LEU A 413 -18.41 2.50 -12.86
CA LEU A 413 -19.12 3.33 -11.88
C LEU A 413 -19.79 2.51 -10.78
N PHE A 414 -20.22 1.27 -11.05
CA PHE A 414 -20.71 0.38 -9.99
C PHE A 414 -19.60 -0.04 -9.01
N GLU A 415 -18.38 -0.28 -9.51
CA GLU A 415 -17.23 -0.54 -8.64
C GLU A 415 -16.86 0.70 -7.82
N LEU A 416 -16.93 1.88 -8.45
CA LEU A 416 -16.69 3.17 -7.78
C LEU A 416 -17.76 3.47 -6.71
N ALA A 417 -18.99 3.02 -6.91
CA ALA A 417 -20.10 3.20 -5.97
C ALA A 417 -20.15 2.15 -4.84
N HIS A 418 -19.18 1.24 -4.77
CA HIS A 418 -19.13 0.19 -3.73
C HIS A 418 -19.21 0.77 -2.32
N HIS A 419 -20.08 0.19 -1.47
CA HIS A 419 -20.53 0.67 -0.15
C HIS A 419 -21.23 2.04 -0.14
N GLY A 420 -21.34 2.71 -1.27
CA GLY A 420 -22.01 3.98 -1.45
C GLY A 420 -23.35 3.86 -2.16
N THR A 421 -23.68 4.87 -2.97
CA THR A 421 -24.93 4.94 -3.72
C THR A 421 -24.64 5.32 -5.16
N ILE A 422 -25.29 4.63 -6.10
CA ILE A 422 -25.31 5.02 -7.51
C ILE A 422 -26.67 5.62 -7.85
N PHE A 423 -26.66 6.76 -8.53
CA PHE A 423 -27.84 7.44 -9.06
C PHE A 423 -27.86 7.34 -10.58
N LEU A 424 -28.85 6.63 -11.11
CA LEU A 424 -29.09 6.44 -12.53
C LEU A 424 -30.20 7.40 -12.98
N ASP A 425 -29.83 8.56 -13.51
CA ASP A 425 -30.79 9.50 -14.09
C ASP A 425 -31.19 9.05 -15.50
N GLU A 426 -32.45 9.29 -15.86
CA GLU A 426 -33.07 8.85 -17.10
C GLU A 426 -32.88 7.35 -17.38
N VAL A 427 -33.13 6.50 -16.36
CA VAL A 427 -32.97 5.03 -16.44
C VAL A 427 -33.79 4.38 -17.57
N SER A 428 -34.86 5.05 -18.01
CA SER A 428 -35.68 4.63 -19.15
C SER A 428 -34.95 4.65 -20.49
N GLU A 429 -33.84 5.39 -20.60
CA GLU A 429 -33.04 5.47 -21.83
C GLU A 429 -31.92 4.42 -21.88
N ILE A 430 -31.79 3.53 -20.89
CA ILE A 430 -30.80 2.47 -20.91
C ILE A 430 -31.12 1.48 -22.05
N PRO A 431 -30.17 1.23 -22.97
CA PRO A 431 -30.34 0.27 -24.07
C PRO A 431 -30.70 -1.13 -23.57
N LEU A 432 -31.57 -1.84 -24.30
CA LEU A 432 -32.03 -3.20 -23.96
C LEU A 432 -30.87 -4.19 -23.71
N SER A 433 -29.78 -4.05 -24.47
CA SER A 433 -28.54 -4.84 -24.34
C SER A 433 -27.91 -4.73 -22.94
N LEU A 434 -27.96 -3.54 -22.32
CA LEU A 434 -27.35 -3.26 -21.03
C LEU A 434 -28.27 -3.57 -19.85
N GLN A 435 -29.59 -3.62 -20.08
CA GLN A 435 -30.58 -3.92 -19.04
C GLN A 435 -30.35 -5.29 -18.37
N GLY A 436 -29.90 -6.30 -19.14
CA GLY A 436 -29.57 -7.61 -18.58
C GLY A 436 -28.38 -7.59 -17.60
N ARG A 437 -27.38 -6.75 -17.87
CA ARG A 437 -26.24 -6.58 -16.95
C ARG A 437 -26.61 -5.78 -15.72
N LEU A 438 -27.40 -4.72 -15.89
CA LEU A 438 -27.94 -3.95 -14.76
C LEU A 438 -28.77 -4.85 -13.83
N LEU A 439 -29.58 -5.75 -14.39
CA LEU A 439 -30.35 -6.72 -13.63
C LEU A 439 -29.45 -7.63 -12.77
N ARG A 440 -28.34 -8.13 -13.33
CA ARG A 440 -27.36 -8.92 -12.56
C ARG A 440 -26.77 -8.14 -11.40
N VAL A 441 -26.39 -6.87 -11.61
CA VAL A 441 -25.90 -6.02 -10.51
C VAL A 441 -26.94 -5.90 -9.39
N LEU A 442 -28.21 -5.73 -9.72
CA LEU A 442 -29.30 -5.58 -8.74
C LEU A 442 -29.72 -6.90 -8.05
N GLN A 443 -29.53 -8.04 -8.71
CA GLN A 443 -29.93 -9.35 -8.20
C GLN A 443 -28.80 -10.07 -7.50
N GLU A 444 -27.67 -10.21 -8.19
CA GLU A 444 -26.50 -11.00 -7.78
C GLU A 444 -25.50 -10.15 -6.99
N ARG A 445 -25.62 -8.81 -7.01
CA ARG A 445 -24.65 -7.89 -6.39
C ARG A 445 -23.25 -8.08 -6.96
N GLU A 446 -23.17 -8.26 -8.28
CA GLU A 446 -21.95 -8.60 -8.98
C GLU A 446 -21.81 -7.80 -10.28
N VAL A 447 -20.57 -7.44 -10.64
CA VAL A 447 -20.21 -6.74 -11.87
C VAL A 447 -19.14 -7.54 -12.61
N VAL A 448 -19.23 -7.56 -13.94
CA VAL A 448 -18.20 -8.13 -14.83
C VAL A 448 -17.73 -7.02 -15.77
N ARG A 449 -16.41 -6.81 -15.83
CA ARG A 449 -15.80 -5.82 -16.73
C ARG A 449 -15.85 -6.30 -18.18
N LEU A 450 -15.89 -5.34 -19.11
CA LEU A 450 -15.78 -5.64 -20.54
C LEU A 450 -14.46 -6.34 -20.87
N GLY A 451 -14.55 -7.41 -21.66
CA GLY A 451 -13.39 -8.20 -22.09
C GLY A 451 -12.80 -9.11 -21.02
N HIS A 452 -13.54 -9.40 -19.94
CA HIS A 452 -13.06 -10.19 -18.81
C HIS A 452 -14.18 -11.07 -18.23
N ASP A 453 -13.83 -12.23 -17.66
CA ASP A 453 -14.82 -13.17 -17.10
C ASP A 453 -14.86 -13.17 -15.56
N ARG A 454 -13.96 -12.41 -14.92
CA ARG A 454 -13.95 -12.30 -13.46
C ARG A 454 -15.14 -11.50 -12.96
N VAL A 455 -15.89 -12.14 -12.09
CA VAL A 455 -16.98 -11.59 -11.31
C VAL A 455 -16.41 -10.77 -10.14
N ILE A 456 -16.92 -9.55 -9.97
CA ILE A 456 -16.52 -8.61 -8.92
C ILE A 456 -17.75 -8.35 -8.03
N PRO A 457 -17.73 -8.76 -6.75
CA PRO A 457 -18.85 -8.49 -5.84
C PRO A 457 -18.93 -6.99 -5.54
N VAL A 458 -20.14 -6.44 -5.59
CA VAL A 458 -20.42 -5.03 -5.32
C VAL A 458 -21.60 -4.83 -4.36
N ASP A 459 -21.40 -4.03 -3.32
CA ASP A 459 -22.46 -3.64 -2.39
C ASP A 459 -22.88 -2.19 -2.66
N VAL A 460 -23.86 -1.98 -3.53
CA VAL A 460 -24.26 -0.64 -3.99
C VAL A 460 -25.75 -0.43 -3.76
N ARG A 461 -26.11 0.70 -3.15
CA ARG A 461 -27.50 1.16 -3.13
C ARG A 461 -27.83 1.83 -4.45
N VAL A 462 -28.94 1.45 -5.06
CA VAL A 462 -29.36 2.01 -6.36
C VAL A 462 -30.51 2.99 -6.16
N LEU A 463 -30.32 4.22 -6.64
CA LEU A 463 -31.37 5.20 -6.85
C LEU A 463 -31.51 5.42 -8.35
N CYS A 464 -32.72 5.47 -8.87
CA CYS A 464 -32.94 5.69 -10.30
C CYS A 464 -34.04 6.72 -10.51
N ALA A 465 -33.98 7.44 -11.63
CA ALA A 465 -34.95 8.46 -11.97
C ALA A 465 -35.42 8.33 -13.42
N THR A 466 -36.67 8.68 -13.65
CA THR A 466 -37.25 8.76 -15.00
C THR A 466 -38.39 9.79 -15.06
N ASN A 467 -38.64 10.30 -16.27
CA ASN A 467 -39.79 11.12 -16.62
C ASN A 467 -40.79 10.38 -17.53
N ARG A 468 -40.53 9.12 -17.88
CA ARG A 468 -41.38 8.29 -18.73
C ARG A 468 -42.19 7.30 -17.89
N GLN A 469 -43.34 6.90 -18.43
CA GLN A 469 -44.15 5.82 -17.89
C GLN A 469 -43.48 4.48 -18.25
N MET A 470 -42.80 3.89 -17.27
CA MET A 470 -42.01 2.67 -17.46
C MET A 470 -42.88 1.47 -17.85
N GLU A 471 -44.11 1.42 -17.36
CA GLU A 471 -45.10 0.38 -17.64
C GLU A 471 -45.36 0.29 -19.16
N LYS A 472 -45.53 1.43 -19.83
CA LYS A 472 -45.70 1.48 -21.29
C LYS A 472 -44.46 1.02 -22.05
N LEU A 473 -43.27 1.37 -21.56
CA LEU A 473 -42.02 0.92 -22.19
C LEU A 473 -41.84 -0.60 -22.06
N VAL A 474 -42.34 -1.21 -20.98
CA VAL A 474 -42.40 -2.65 -20.81
C VAL A 474 -43.39 -3.28 -21.79
N GLU A 475 -44.60 -2.72 -21.91
CA GLU A 475 -45.61 -3.18 -22.88
C GLU A 475 -45.12 -3.08 -24.34
N GLU A 476 -44.38 -2.02 -24.67
CA GLU A 476 -43.77 -1.81 -25.99
C GLU A 476 -42.51 -2.67 -26.24
N GLY A 477 -42.06 -3.46 -25.26
CA GLY A 477 -40.86 -4.29 -25.35
C GLY A 477 -39.54 -3.51 -25.37
N LYS A 478 -39.57 -2.21 -25.03
CA LYS A 478 -38.40 -1.32 -24.95
C LYS A 478 -37.69 -1.37 -23.60
N PHE A 479 -38.36 -1.91 -22.59
CA PHE A 479 -37.80 -2.12 -21.26
C PHE A 479 -38.16 -3.52 -20.75
N ARG A 480 -37.23 -4.20 -20.07
CA ARG A 480 -37.49 -5.54 -19.57
C ARG A 480 -38.36 -5.51 -18.31
N ASN A 481 -39.36 -6.38 -18.28
CA ASN A 481 -40.28 -6.51 -17.15
C ASN A 481 -39.56 -6.90 -15.84
N ASP A 482 -38.60 -7.83 -15.91
CA ASP A 482 -37.84 -8.30 -14.75
C ASP A 482 -37.00 -7.18 -14.09
N LEU A 483 -36.35 -6.34 -14.90
CA LEU A 483 -35.61 -5.18 -14.43
C LEU A 483 -36.53 -4.11 -13.85
N TYR A 484 -37.68 -3.84 -14.47
CA TYR A 484 -38.64 -2.87 -13.96
C TYR A 484 -39.06 -3.20 -12.52
N TRP A 485 -39.44 -4.45 -12.23
CA TRP A 485 -39.83 -4.85 -10.87
C TRP A 485 -38.69 -4.77 -9.86
N ARG A 486 -37.44 -4.92 -10.29
CA ARG A 486 -36.28 -4.79 -9.41
C ARG A 486 -35.89 -3.33 -9.15
N LEU A 487 -36.22 -2.42 -10.07
CA LEU A 487 -36.04 -0.98 -9.89
C LEU A 487 -37.19 -0.35 -9.10
N ASN A 488 -38.42 -0.77 -9.36
CA ASN A 488 -39.63 -0.22 -8.74
C ASN A 488 -39.96 -0.90 -7.39
N VAL A 489 -38.99 -0.94 -6.47
CA VAL A 489 -39.21 -1.48 -5.11
C VAL A 489 -39.85 -0.41 -4.23
N LEU A 490 -39.29 0.79 -4.21
CA LEU A 490 -39.86 1.97 -3.58
C LEU A 490 -40.08 3.04 -4.64
N SER A 491 -41.32 3.49 -4.82
CA SER A 491 -41.67 4.53 -5.79
C SER A 491 -41.85 5.87 -5.11
N LEU A 492 -41.12 6.88 -5.58
CA LEU A 492 -41.24 8.28 -5.14
C LEU A 492 -41.71 9.14 -6.31
N ASN A 493 -42.92 9.67 -6.22
CA ASN A 493 -43.48 10.58 -7.22
C ASN A 493 -43.18 12.04 -6.86
N VAL A 494 -42.34 12.69 -7.65
CA VAL A 494 -42.01 14.11 -7.49
C VAL A 494 -43.09 14.95 -8.20
N PRO A 495 -43.89 15.75 -7.47
CA PRO A 495 -44.98 16.49 -8.07
C PRO A 495 -44.47 17.57 -9.02
N PRO A 496 -45.10 17.78 -10.19
CA PRO A 496 -44.77 18.88 -11.07
C PRO A 496 -45.11 20.23 -10.41
N LEU A 497 -44.46 21.30 -10.87
CA LEU A 497 -44.57 22.63 -10.26
C LEU A 497 -46.02 23.17 -10.22
N ARG A 498 -46.83 22.85 -11.23
CA ARG A 498 -48.25 23.21 -11.30
C ARG A 498 -49.12 22.57 -10.20
N GLU A 499 -48.67 21.48 -9.59
CA GLU A 499 -49.35 20.80 -8.46
C GLU A 499 -48.84 21.31 -7.10
N ARG A 500 -47.77 22.11 -7.09
CA ARG A 500 -47.15 22.67 -5.88
C ARG A 500 -47.76 24.03 -5.53
N GLN A 501 -49.00 24.01 -5.04
CA GLN A 501 -49.73 25.25 -4.70
C GLN A 501 -48.94 26.15 -3.76
N GLY A 502 -48.81 27.43 -4.14
CA GLY A 502 -48.07 28.45 -3.38
C GLY A 502 -46.55 28.46 -3.61
N ASP A 503 -45.96 27.40 -4.18
CA ASP A 503 -44.50 27.32 -4.35
C ASP A 503 -43.98 28.23 -5.46
N ILE A 504 -44.75 28.45 -6.54
CA ILE A 504 -44.30 29.30 -7.66
C ILE A 504 -43.90 30.68 -7.15
N ARG A 505 -44.75 31.31 -6.33
CA ARG A 505 -44.48 32.63 -5.75
C ARG A 505 -43.24 32.61 -4.86
N PHE A 506 -43.17 31.64 -3.95
CA PHE A 506 -42.06 31.49 -3.01
C PHE A 506 -40.72 31.25 -3.73
N LEU A 507 -40.73 30.44 -4.79
CA LEU A 507 -39.56 30.12 -5.60
C LEU A 507 -39.08 31.34 -6.39
N ILE A 508 -39.99 32.11 -7.01
CA ILE A 508 -39.62 33.36 -7.70
C ILE A 508 -38.94 34.32 -6.72
N GLU A 509 -39.54 34.52 -5.54
CA GLU A 509 -38.97 35.37 -4.50
C GLU A 509 -37.57 34.91 -4.09
N SER A 510 -37.42 33.61 -3.81
CA SER A 510 -36.15 33.01 -3.40
C SER A 510 -35.08 33.09 -4.49
N PHE A 511 -35.43 32.81 -5.75
CA PHE A 511 -34.49 32.86 -6.87
C PHE A 511 -34.05 34.29 -7.18
N LEU A 512 -34.95 35.27 -7.13
CA LEU A 512 -34.60 36.68 -7.36
C LEU A 512 -33.71 37.23 -6.25
N GLN A 513 -34.00 36.90 -4.98
CA GLN A 513 -33.12 37.28 -3.85
C GLN A 513 -31.70 36.72 -4.01
N GLY A 514 -31.55 35.51 -4.56
CA GLY A 514 -30.23 34.92 -4.83
C GLY A 514 -29.51 35.51 -6.04
N LEU A 515 -30.19 36.24 -6.93
CA LEU A 515 -29.65 36.72 -8.21
C LEU A 515 -29.37 38.23 -8.23
N THR A 516 -29.92 39.03 -7.32
CA THR A 516 -29.74 40.50 -7.32
C THR A 516 -29.15 40.98 -5.99
N GLN A 517 -28.07 41.78 -6.05
CA GLN A 517 -27.60 42.52 -4.88
C GLN A 517 -28.19 43.92 -4.76
N GLU A 518 -28.66 44.59 -5.83
CA GLU A 518 -29.03 46.02 -5.66
C GLU A 518 -30.01 46.72 -6.63
N VAL A 519 -30.69 46.11 -7.62
CA VAL A 519 -31.44 46.96 -8.60
C VAL A 519 -32.85 46.51 -9.03
N ALA A 520 -33.27 45.25 -8.87
CA ALA A 520 -34.66 44.85 -9.13
C ALA A 520 -35.06 43.63 -8.29
N GLY A 521 -36.29 43.61 -7.76
CA GLY A 521 -36.75 42.60 -6.82
C GLY A 521 -38.17 42.11 -7.11
N PHE A 522 -38.61 41.14 -6.31
CA PHE A 522 -39.96 40.56 -6.35
C PHE A 522 -41.08 41.63 -6.30
N SER A 523 -40.80 42.80 -5.71
CA SER A 523 -41.68 43.99 -5.67
C SER A 523 -42.04 44.58 -7.03
N ASN A 524 -41.28 44.24 -8.09
CA ASN A 524 -41.52 44.81 -9.41
C ASN A 524 -42.69 44.13 -10.13
N PHE A 525 -43.14 42.95 -9.69
CA PHE A 525 -44.29 42.29 -10.31
C PHE A 525 -45.61 42.98 -9.96
N THR A 526 -46.47 43.15 -10.95
CA THR A 526 -47.89 43.45 -10.68
C THR A 526 -48.62 42.20 -10.19
N LYS A 527 -49.78 42.39 -9.56
CA LYS A 527 -50.60 41.28 -9.07
C LYS A 527 -51.03 40.37 -10.23
N GLU A 528 -51.43 40.97 -11.34
CA GLU A 528 -51.86 40.28 -12.56
C GLU A 528 -50.75 39.42 -13.17
N ALA A 529 -49.50 39.91 -13.13
CA ALA A 529 -48.34 39.16 -13.58
C ALA A 529 -48.09 37.91 -12.71
N LEU A 530 -48.19 38.04 -11.38
CA LEU A 530 -48.03 36.90 -10.46
C LEU A 530 -49.18 35.89 -10.57
N ASP A 531 -50.41 36.37 -10.73
CA ASP A 531 -51.58 35.51 -10.92
C ASP A 531 -51.43 34.72 -12.23
N PHE A 532 -50.97 35.35 -13.32
CA PHE A 532 -50.66 34.67 -14.58
C PHE A 532 -49.55 33.60 -14.42
N LEU A 533 -48.43 33.95 -13.76
CA LEU A 533 -47.33 33.02 -13.51
C LEU A 533 -47.75 31.81 -12.66
N THR A 534 -48.74 32.00 -11.78
CA THR A 534 -49.28 30.92 -10.93
C THR A 534 -50.15 29.95 -11.72
N ILE A 535 -50.83 30.41 -12.77
CA ILE A 535 -51.71 29.59 -13.63
C ILE A 535 -50.92 28.95 -14.78
N TYR A 536 -49.77 29.52 -15.15
CA TYR A 536 -48.93 29.00 -16.23
C TYR A 536 -48.49 27.55 -15.94
N PRO A 537 -48.51 26.63 -16.93
CA PRO A 537 -48.29 25.20 -16.68
C PRO A 537 -46.86 24.80 -16.32
N TRP A 538 -45.86 25.65 -16.60
CA TRP A 538 -44.44 25.39 -16.36
C TRP A 538 -43.96 24.02 -16.89
N PRO A 539 -44.01 23.76 -18.21
CA PRO A 539 -43.62 22.47 -18.79
C PRO A 539 -42.17 22.05 -18.46
N GLY A 540 -41.25 22.99 -18.21
CA GLY A 540 -39.89 22.72 -17.72
C GLY A 540 -39.72 22.83 -16.21
N ASN A 541 -40.82 22.89 -15.46
CA ASN A 541 -40.90 22.88 -14.01
C ASN A 541 -39.97 23.94 -13.36
N VAL A 542 -39.33 23.60 -12.24
CA VAL A 542 -38.48 24.51 -11.46
C VAL A 542 -37.28 25.00 -12.28
N ARG A 543 -36.77 24.19 -13.22
CA ARG A 543 -35.67 24.59 -14.12
C ARG A 543 -36.10 25.73 -15.05
N GLU A 544 -37.30 25.65 -15.64
CA GLU A 544 -37.85 26.73 -16.45
C GLU A 544 -38.10 27.99 -15.63
N LEU A 545 -38.69 27.85 -14.42
CA LEU A 545 -38.94 28.96 -13.53
C LEU A 545 -37.65 29.70 -13.13
N LYS A 546 -36.59 28.95 -12.80
CA LYS A 546 -35.28 29.53 -12.47
C LYS A 546 -34.70 30.28 -13.67
N ASN A 547 -34.69 29.65 -14.84
CA ASN A 547 -34.20 30.27 -16.08
C ASN A 547 -35.01 31.53 -16.44
N PHE A 548 -36.31 31.55 -16.14
CA PHE A 548 -37.16 32.72 -16.30
C PHE A 548 -36.75 33.85 -15.34
N CYS A 549 -36.49 33.54 -14.07
CA CYS A 549 -36.00 34.52 -13.08
C CYS A 549 -34.63 35.09 -13.47
N GLU A 550 -33.72 34.26 -13.98
CA GLU A 550 -32.41 34.72 -14.50
C GLU A 550 -32.57 35.67 -15.70
N ARG A 551 -33.51 35.42 -16.60
CA ARG A 551 -33.79 36.34 -17.71
C ARG A 551 -34.41 37.65 -17.24
N LEU A 552 -35.25 37.62 -16.21
CA LEU A 552 -35.84 38.83 -15.63
C LEU A 552 -34.75 39.78 -15.11
N THR A 553 -33.72 39.27 -14.44
CA THR A 553 -32.64 40.10 -13.87
C THR A 553 -31.72 40.69 -14.93
N VAL A 554 -31.46 39.97 -16.02
CA VAL A 554 -30.64 40.47 -17.15
C VAL A 554 -31.43 41.47 -18.02
N GLY A 555 -32.75 41.27 -18.16
CA GLY A 555 -33.63 42.08 -19.00
C GLY A 555 -34.18 43.36 -18.36
N SER A 556 -33.96 43.59 -17.06
CA SER A 556 -34.66 44.67 -16.33
C SER A 556 -34.00 46.05 -16.52
N ARG A 557 -34.39 46.76 -17.58
CA ARG A 557 -34.38 48.24 -17.57
C ARG A 557 -35.71 48.82 -17.06
N GLU A 558 -36.76 47.99 -16.99
CA GLU A 558 -38.10 48.38 -16.56
C GLU A 558 -38.28 48.16 -15.05
N LYS A 559 -38.89 49.16 -14.37
CA LYS A 559 -39.13 49.16 -12.92
C LYS A 559 -40.38 48.36 -12.50
N ILE A 560 -41.26 48.01 -13.45
CA ILE A 560 -42.52 47.29 -13.21
C ILE A 560 -42.60 46.16 -14.25
N TRP A 561 -42.95 44.96 -13.80
CA TRP A 561 -43.14 43.76 -14.60
C TRP A 561 -44.62 43.39 -14.58
N ASP A 562 -45.35 43.85 -15.60
CA ASP A 562 -46.75 43.51 -15.79
C ASP A 562 -46.93 42.17 -16.54
N GLU A 563 -48.18 41.74 -16.69
CA GLU A 563 -48.51 40.50 -17.39
C GLU A 563 -48.00 40.50 -18.85
N SER A 564 -48.02 41.66 -19.53
CA SER A 564 -47.62 41.79 -20.93
C SER A 564 -46.11 41.57 -21.11
N PHE A 565 -45.32 42.11 -20.19
CA PHE A 565 -43.88 41.96 -20.13
C PHE A 565 -43.50 40.50 -19.84
N VAL A 566 -44.13 39.89 -18.83
CA VAL A 566 -43.91 38.47 -18.47
C VAL A 566 -44.24 37.54 -19.62
N ARG A 567 -45.38 37.74 -20.30
CA ARG A 567 -45.78 36.97 -21.49
C ARG A 567 -44.75 37.09 -22.61
N ARG A 568 -44.29 38.31 -22.90
CA ARG A 568 -43.27 38.56 -23.93
C ARG A 568 -41.97 37.83 -23.62
N LEU A 569 -41.57 37.79 -22.36
CA LEU A 569 -40.33 37.12 -21.94
C LEU A 569 -40.42 35.59 -22.06
N LEU A 570 -41.58 35.02 -21.71
CA LEU A 570 -41.87 33.60 -21.94
C LEU A 570 -41.98 33.27 -23.44
N ASP A 571 -42.50 34.19 -24.26
CA ASP A 571 -42.56 34.02 -25.72
C ASP A 571 -41.17 34.01 -26.36
N GLN A 572 -40.30 34.95 -25.97
CA GLN A 572 -38.93 35.03 -26.46
C GLN A 572 -38.08 33.81 -26.07
N ALA A 573 -38.40 33.17 -24.94
CA ALA A 573 -37.78 31.92 -24.52
C ALA A 573 -38.27 30.70 -25.32
N GLY A 574 -39.25 30.85 -26.23
CA GLY A 574 -39.88 29.75 -26.95
C GLY A 574 -40.71 28.84 -26.05
N THR A 575 -41.13 29.35 -24.88
CA THR A 575 -41.73 28.54 -23.79
C THR A 575 -43.25 28.49 -23.80
N LEU A 576 -43.96 29.43 -24.46
CA LEU A 576 -45.39 29.21 -24.72
C LEU A 576 -45.56 27.96 -25.59
N PRO A 577 -46.47 27.04 -25.25
CA PRO A 577 -46.77 25.91 -26.13
C PRO A 577 -47.15 26.48 -27.48
N VAL A 578 -46.37 26.15 -28.51
CA VAL A 578 -46.74 26.41 -29.90
C VAL A 578 -48.10 25.75 -30.07
N ALA A 579 -49.17 26.55 -30.11
CA ALA A 579 -50.50 26.06 -30.42
C ALA A 579 -50.34 25.15 -31.66
N PRO A 580 -50.93 23.95 -31.67
CA PRO A 580 -50.67 22.97 -32.71
C PRO A 580 -50.78 23.69 -34.05
N LYS A 581 -49.69 23.64 -34.85
CA LYS A 581 -49.73 24.10 -36.23
C LYS A 581 -50.69 23.16 -36.95
N PHE A 582 -52.00 23.41 -36.81
CA PHE A 582 -52.98 22.90 -37.74
C PHE A 582 -52.44 23.22 -39.12
N SER A 583 -52.44 22.21 -40.00
CA SER A 583 -52.10 22.46 -41.39
C SER A 583 -53.00 23.59 -41.90
N ARG A 584 -52.53 24.37 -42.87
CA ARG A 584 -53.27 25.54 -43.37
C ARG A 584 -54.70 25.17 -43.79
N ASP A 585 -54.89 23.93 -44.22
CA ASP A 585 -56.18 23.35 -44.61
C ASP A 585 -57.04 22.93 -43.41
N GLU A 586 -56.45 22.42 -42.33
CA GLU A 586 -57.18 22.14 -41.09
C GLU A 586 -57.68 23.42 -40.41
N ARG A 587 -56.93 24.53 -40.47
CA ARG A 587 -57.41 25.83 -39.97
C ARG A 587 -58.62 26.32 -40.76
N ILE A 588 -58.62 26.12 -42.07
CA ILE A 588 -59.75 26.46 -42.95
C ILE A 588 -60.96 25.59 -42.65
N LYS A 589 -60.78 24.26 -42.50
CA LYS A 589 -61.85 23.33 -42.13
C LYS A 589 -62.46 23.64 -40.77
N ASN A 590 -61.64 23.93 -39.76
CA ASN A 590 -62.12 24.30 -38.42
C ASN A 590 -62.86 25.65 -38.40
N ALA A 591 -62.39 26.64 -39.17
CA ALA A 591 -63.07 27.93 -39.28
C ALA A 591 -64.42 27.82 -40.01
N LEU A 592 -64.53 26.95 -41.03
CA LEU A 592 -65.78 26.65 -41.71
C LEU A 592 -66.75 25.85 -40.85
N ALA A 593 -66.26 24.90 -40.05
CA ALA A 593 -67.09 24.16 -39.10
C ALA A 593 -67.67 25.08 -38.02
N LYS A 594 -66.85 25.96 -37.44
CA LYS A 594 -67.30 26.95 -36.43
C LYS A 594 -68.24 28.03 -37.00
N SER A 595 -68.18 28.31 -38.30
CA SER A 595 -69.07 29.27 -38.95
C SER A 595 -70.31 28.64 -39.61
N GLY A 596 -70.54 27.34 -39.42
CA GLY A 596 -71.65 26.61 -40.05
C GLY A 596 -71.62 26.64 -41.58
N GLY A 597 -70.42 26.66 -42.18
CA GLY A 597 -70.20 26.70 -43.63
C GLY A 597 -70.29 28.11 -44.26
N LYS A 598 -70.52 29.17 -43.47
CA LYS A 598 -70.57 30.54 -43.99
C LYS A 598 -69.18 31.10 -44.24
N ILE A 599 -68.83 31.31 -45.51
CA ILE A 599 -67.50 31.74 -45.96
C ILE A 599 -67.11 33.12 -45.42
N ASP A 600 -68.07 34.06 -45.34
CA ASP A 600 -67.80 35.42 -44.84
C ASP A 600 -67.40 35.44 -43.36
N GLN A 601 -68.03 34.59 -42.54
CA GLN A 601 -67.73 34.46 -41.12
C GLN A 601 -66.43 33.66 -40.89
N ALA A 602 -66.20 32.59 -41.67
CA ALA A 602 -64.93 31.87 -41.65
C ALA A 602 -63.74 32.76 -42.04
N ALA A 603 -63.92 33.64 -43.02
CA ALA A 603 -62.89 34.58 -43.46
C ALA A 603 -62.54 35.60 -42.37
N LYS A 604 -63.55 36.10 -41.63
CA LYS A 604 -63.32 36.95 -40.43
C LYS A 604 -62.58 36.22 -39.32
N ILE A 605 -62.97 34.98 -39.01
CA ILE A 605 -62.30 34.14 -37.99
C ILE A 605 -60.83 33.87 -38.38
N LEU A 606 -60.54 33.74 -39.67
CA LEU A 606 -59.20 33.50 -40.21
C LEU A 606 -58.38 34.76 -40.49
N GLY A 607 -58.95 35.96 -40.33
CA GLY A 607 -58.28 37.23 -40.63
C GLY A 607 -57.90 37.41 -42.10
N VAL A 608 -58.65 36.81 -43.04
CA VAL A 608 -58.39 36.90 -44.48
C VAL A 608 -59.60 37.47 -45.23
N HIS A 609 -59.36 38.10 -46.39
CA HIS A 609 -60.44 38.61 -47.24
C HIS A 609 -61.27 37.44 -47.85
N ARG A 610 -62.59 37.63 -48.01
CA ARG A 610 -63.53 36.62 -48.53
C ARG A 610 -63.05 35.99 -49.84
N SER A 611 -62.61 36.83 -50.79
CA SER A 611 -62.13 36.38 -52.11
C SER A 611 -60.87 35.51 -52.01
N THR A 612 -60.01 35.73 -51.01
CA THR A 612 -58.81 34.93 -50.74
C THR A 612 -59.15 33.55 -50.19
N LEU A 613 -60.15 33.45 -49.30
CA LEU A 613 -60.61 32.17 -48.77
C LEU A 613 -61.30 31.33 -49.86
N TRP A 614 -62.14 31.96 -50.70
CA TRP A 614 -62.85 31.29 -51.79
C TRP A 614 -61.89 30.74 -52.87
N ARG A 615 -60.87 31.53 -53.25
CA ARG A 615 -59.86 31.11 -54.24
C ARG A 615 -59.01 29.93 -53.72
N ARG A 616 -58.83 29.83 -52.40
CA ARG A 616 -58.10 28.72 -51.76
C ARG A 616 -58.92 27.44 -51.72
N LEU A 617 -60.20 27.49 -51.34
CA LEU A 617 -61.10 26.33 -51.34
C LEU A 617 -61.23 25.69 -52.74
N LYS A 618 -61.30 26.51 -53.79
CA LYS A 618 -61.34 26.02 -55.19
C LYS A 618 -60.06 25.33 -55.66
N ARG A 619 -58.93 25.58 -54.99
CA ARG A 619 -57.62 25.01 -55.35
C ARG A 619 -57.46 23.62 -54.73
N THR A 620 -57.90 23.45 -53.49
CA THR A 620 -57.94 22.15 -52.80
C THR A 620 -58.92 21.15 -53.44
N ASP A 621 -60.05 21.63 -53.98
CA ASP A 621 -60.99 20.78 -54.75
C ASP A 621 -60.43 20.27 -56.09
N LYS A 622 -59.45 20.97 -56.68
CA LYS A 622 -58.79 20.54 -57.94
C LYS A 622 -57.68 19.52 -57.70
N GLU A 623 -56.97 19.59 -56.57
CA GLU A 623 -55.90 18.66 -56.22
C GLU A 623 -56.43 17.29 -55.75
N GLN A 624 -57.70 17.19 -55.32
CA GLN A 624 -58.37 15.92 -54.99
C GLN A 624 -59.06 15.22 -56.17
N LYS A 625 -59.01 15.79 -57.39
CA LYS A 625 -59.62 15.24 -58.62
C LYS A 625 -58.60 14.94 -59.73
N VAL A 626 -57.41 14.50 -59.35
CA VAL A 626 -56.48 13.82 -60.26
C VAL A 626 -56.39 12.38 -59.77
N PRO A 627 -56.76 11.37 -60.59
CA PRO A 627 -56.85 9.98 -60.16
C PRO A 627 -55.49 9.40 -59.76
#